data_AF-A0A1B1UMM5-F1
#
_entry.id   AF-A0A1B1UMM5-F1
#
_cell.length_a   1.000
_cell.length_b   1.000
_cell.length_c   1.000
_cell.angle_alpha   90.00
_cell.angle_beta   90.00
_cell.angle_gamma   90.00
#
_symmetry.space_group_name_H-M   'P 1'
#
loop_
_entity.id
_entity.type
_entity.pdbx_description
1 polymer ?
#
loop_
_entity_poly.entity_id
_entity_poly.type
_entity_poly.pdbx_seq_one_letter_code
_entity_poly.pdbx_strand_id
1 'polypeptide(L)'
;MPIFKYFTVVGSTLLVLLFVSNAYLTDDESNLRFDGSLYGSALYAPRVEETRATAERRFTRDVTPAVRVREVFAVFVPNERRRSKRDS
;
A
#
# COMPACT_ATOMS: atom_id res chain seq x y z
N MET A 1 37.79 51.60 -7.35
CA MET A 1 38.32 51.21 -8.67
C MET A 1 37.18 50.70 -9.56
N PRO A 2 37.12 51.07 -10.85
CA PRO A 2 35.98 50.79 -11.74
C PRO A 2 35.74 49.29 -11.95
N ILE A 3 36.79 48.47 -11.91
CA ILE A 3 36.74 47.01 -12.08
C ILE A 3 35.84 46.34 -11.03
N PHE A 4 35.95 46.75 -9.76
CA PHE A 4 35.11 46.18 -8.69
C PHE A 4 33.62 46.47 -8.90
N LYS A 5 33.25 47.63 -9.48
CA LYS A 5 31.85 47.93 -9.80
C LYS A 5 31.28 46.97 -10.84
N TYR A 6 32.07 46.60 -11.85
CA TYR A 6 31.64 45.62 -12.84
C TYR A 6 31.43 44.24 -12.22
N PHE A 7 32.36 43.79 -11.37
CA PHE A 7 32.21 42.52 -10.66
C PHE A 7 30.98 42.50 -9.74
N THR A 8 30.70 43.59 -9.04
CA THR A 8 29.51 43.66 -8.18
C THR A 8 28.22 43.65 -8.99
N VAL A 9 28.17 44.38 -10.12
CA VAL A 9 26.98 44.43 -10.98
C VAL A 9 26.77 43.07 -11.65
N VAL A 10 27.78 42.54 -12.33
CA VAL A 10 27.69 41.25 -13.03
C VAL A 10 27.40 40.13 -12.03
N GLY A 11 28.12 40.09 -10.90
CA GLY A 11 27.89 39.10 -9.85
C GLY A 11 26.48 39.18 -9.26
N SER A 12 25.98 40.39 -8.99
CA SER A 12 24.61 40.57 -8.51
C SER A 12 23.57 40.12 -9.54
N THR A 13 23.73 40.49 -10.82
CA THR A 13 22.81 40.07 -11.88
C THR A 13 22.80 38.55 -12.08
N LEU A 14 23.97 37.91 -12.02
CA LEU A 14 24.09 36.45 -12.13
C LEU A 14 23.39 35.76 -10.95
N LEU A 15 23.55 36.29 -9.73
CA LEU A 15 22.93 35.74 -8.53
C LEU A 15 21.40 35.83 -8.59
N VAL A 16 20.86 36.97 -9.03
CA VAL A 16 19.41 37.14 -9.25
C VAL A 16 18.90 36.16 -10.31
N LEU A 17 19.60 36.01 -11.43
CA LEU A 17 19.23 35.08 -12.49
C LEU A 17 19.18 33.63 -11.98
N LEU A 18 20.20 33.20 -11.24
CA LEU A 18 20.26 31.86 -10.64
C LEU A 18 19.12 31.64 -9.63
N PHE A 19 18.84 32.64 -8.80
CA PHE A 19 17.77 32.56 -7.81
C PHE A 19 16.38 32.38 -8.46
N VAL A 20 16.07 33.20 -9.46
CA VAL A 20 14.81 33.11 -10.21
C VAL A 20 14.71 31.80 -10.97
N SER A 21 15.81 31.35 -11.59
CA SER A 21 15.85 30.06 -12.28
C SER A 21 15.60 28.90 -11.32
N ASN A 22 16.24 28.90 -10.16
CA ASN A 22 16.02 27.88 -9.14
C ASN A 22 14.56 27.86 -8.66
N ALA A 23 13.97 29.03 -8.37
CA ALA A 23 12.58 29.11 -7.97
C ALA A 23 11.63 28.56 -9.04
N TYR A 24 11.87 28.88 -10.31
CA TYR A 24 11.01 28.43 -11.42
C TYR A 24 11.17 26.93 -11.74
N LEU A 25 12.39 26.39 -11.70
CA LEU A 25 12.63 24.98 -11.98
C LEU A 25 12.25 24.05 -10.80
N THR A 26 12.40 24.50 -9.56
CA THR A 26 12.17 23.63 -8.38
C THR A 26 10.69 23.38 -8.10
N ASP A 27 9.81 24.31 -8.47
CA ASP A 27 8.37 24.21 -8.18
C ASP A 27 7.69 23.05 -8.94
N ASP A 28 8.22 22.70 -10.12
CA ASP A 28 7.62 21.71 -11.02
C ASP A 28 8.16 20.28 -10.80
N GLU A 29 9.39 20.14 -10.30
CA GLU A 29 10.07 18.84 -10.23
C GLU A 29 9.58 17.95 -9.06
N SER A 30 8.95 18.56 -8.04
CA SER A 30 8.39 17.83 -6.89
C SER A 30 6.99 17.23 -7.14
N ASN A 31 6.23 17.75 -8.11
CA ASN A 31 4.84 17.34 -8.35
C ASN A 31 4.65 16.47 -9.60
N LEU A 32 5.58 16.49 -10.56
CA LEU A 32 5.41 15.75 -11.83
C LEU A 32 5.95 14.32 -11.82
N ARG A 33 6.92 14.02 -10.95
CA ARG A 33 7.59 12.69 -10.95
C ARG A 33 6.91 11.65 -10.07
N PHE A 34 6.14 12.06 -9.07
CA PHE A 34 5.62 11.14 -8.08
C PHE A 34 4.16 11.48 -7.75
N ASP A 35 3.24 10.69 -8.30
CA ASP A 35 1.83 10.78 -7.93
C ASP A 35 1.65 10.13 -6.55
N GLY A 36 1.64 10.97 -5.51
CA GLY A 36 1.44 10.54 -4.12
C GLY A 36 0.10 9.86 -3.86
N SER A 37 -0.88 9.97 -4.79
CA SER A 37 -2.16 9.26 -4.68
C SER A 37 -2.00 7.75 -4.84
N LEU A 38 -1.01 7.29 -5.61
CA LEU A 38 -0.73 5.86 -5.85
C LEU A 38 -0.16 5.16 -4.61
N TYR A 39 0.48 5.91 -3.71
CA TYR A 39 0.99 5.43 -2.43
C TYR A 39 0.04 5.76 -1.26
N GLY A 40 -1.21 6.13 -1.57
CA GLY A 40 -2.23 6.35 -0.56
C GLY A 40 -2.34 5.13 0.36
N SER A 41 -2.37 5.38 1.67
CA SER A 41 -2.43 4.32 2.71
C SER A 41 -3.55 3.29 2.48
N ALA A 42 -4.63 3.68 1.79
CA ALA A 42 -5.72 2.80 1.40
C ALA A 42 -5.33 1.67 0.44
N LEU A 43 -4.30 1.85 -0.40
CA LEU A 43 -3.89 0.87 -1.43
C LEU A 43 -2.89 -0.18 -0.91
N TYR A 44 -1.87 0.23 -0.14
CA TYR A 44 -0.84 -0.72 0.36
C TYR A 44 -1.12 -1.23 1.77
N ALA A 45 -1.80 -0.45 2.62
CA ALA A 45 -2.12 -0.83 4.00
C ALA A 45 -3.62 -0.64 4.29
N PRO A 46 -4.49 -1.50 3.73
CA PRO A 46 -5.91 -1.47 4.01
C PRO A 46 -6.14 -1.43 5.52
N ARG A 47 -6.84 -0.39 6.00
CA ARG A 47 -7.06 -0.22 7.44
C ARG A 47 -7.75 -1.47 7.97
N VAL A 48 -7.11 -2.12 8.93
CA VAL A 48 -7.51 -3.40 9.54
C VAL A 48 -8.97 -3.37 10.05
N GLU A 49 -9.54 -2.19 10.28
CA GLU A 49 -10.93 -1.97 10.66
C GLU A 49 -11.94 -2.44 9.59
N GLU A 50 -11.70 -2.20 8.29
CA GLU A 50 -12.56 -2.72 7.20
C GLU A 50 -12.41 -4.25 7.04
N THR A 51 -11.18 -4.75 7.22
CA THR A 51 -10.89 -6.18 7.17
C THR A 51 -11.53 -6.93 8.34
N ARG A 52 -11.57 -6.33 9.55
CA ARG A 52 -12.23 -6.89 10.73
C ARG A 52 -13.75 -6.97 10.55
N ALA A 53 -14.39 -5.91 10.05
CA ALA A 53 -15.83 -5.93 9.81
C ALA A 53 -16.25 -7.03 8.81
N THR A 54 -15.40 -7.29 7.81
CA THR A 54 -15.65 -8.34 6.80
C THR A 54 -15.29 -9.75 7.30
N ALA A 55 -14.23 -9.87 8.11
CA ALA A 55 -13.77 -11.15 8.67
C ALA A 55 -14.64 -11.63 9.85
N GLU A 56 -15.08 -10.74 10.74
CA GLU A 56 -15.99 -11.06 11.84
C GLU A 56 -17.31 -11.63 11.32
N ARG A 57 -17.77 -11.16 10.15
CA ARG A 57 -18.96 -11.69 9.48
C ARG A 57 -18.81 -13.13 8.98
N ARG A 58 -17.57 -13.61 8.76
CA ARG A 58 -17.27 -14.99 8.33
C ARG A 58 -16.97 -15.94 9.50
N PHE A 59 -16.62 -15.40 10.66
CA PHE A 59 -16.34 -16.18 11.87
C PHE A 59 -17.42 -15.92 12.91
N THR A 60 -18.66 -16.31 12.61
CA THR A 60 -19.72 -16.39 13.63
C THR A 60 -19.17 -17.18 14.82
N ARG A 61 -19.12 -16.55 15.99
CA ARG A 61 -18.53 -17.12 17.22
C ARG A 61 -19.25 -18.39 17.70
N ASP A 62 -20.42 -18.65 17.16
CA ASP A 62 -21.31 -19.75 17.54
C ASP A 62 -20.92 -21.08 16.85
N VAL A 63 -20.00 -21.05 15.89
CA VAL A 63 -19.57 -22.24 15.13
C VAL A 63 -18.16 -22.65 15.54
N THR A 64 -18.04 -23.87 16.08
CA THR A 64 -16.73 -24.41 16.46
C THR A 64 -15.86 -24.64 15.21
N PRO A 65 -14.53 -24.43 15.30
CA PRO A 65 -13.62 -24.64 14.17
C PRO A 65 -13.75 -26.02 13.52
N ALA A 66 -14.03 -27.05 14.33
CA ALA A 66 -14.25 -28.42 13.87
C ALA A 66 -15.44 -28.55 12.92
N VAL A 67 -16.53 -27.80 13.13
CA VAL A 67 -17.72 -27.83 12.27
C VAL A 67 -17.43 -27.20 10.91
N ARG A 68 -16.62 -26.12 10.87
CA ARG A 68 -16.26 -25.44 9.61
C ARG A 68 -15.42 -26.31 8.68
N VAL A 69 -14.46 -27.04 9.23
CA VAL A 69 -13.58 -27.90 8.43
C VAL A 69 -14.26 -29.21 8.05
N ARG A 70 -15.33 -29.61 8.76
CA ARG A 70 -16.00 -30.91 8.54
C ARG A 70 -16.45 -31.11 7.09
N GLU A 71 -17.00 -30.10 6.44
CA GLU A 71 -17.49 -30.21 5.05
C GLU A 71 -16.35 -30.36 4.04
N VAL A 72 -15.25 -29.64 4.25
CA VAL A 72 -14.05 -29.71 3.40
C VAL A 72 -13.38 -31.07 3.54
N PHE A 73 -13.28 -31.58 4.77
CA PHE A 73 -12.63 -32.86 5.05
C PHE A 73 -13.56 -34.06 4.91
N ALA A 74 -14.87 -33.88 4.76
CA ALA A 74 -15.82 -34.97 4.51
C ALA A 74 -15.51 -35.74 3.23
N VAL A 75 -14.85 -35.11 2.25
CA VAL A 75 -14.36 -35.77 1.03
C VAL A 75 -13.26 -36.79 1.33
N PHE A 76 -12.48 -36.56 2.38
CA PHE A 76 -11.32 -37.37 2.75
C PHE A 76 -11.63 -38.37 3.87
N VAL A 77 -12.75 -38.25 4.57
CA VAL A 77 -13.18 -39.24 5.57
C VAL A 77 -13.71 -40.46 4.83
N PRO A 78 -13.04 -41.63 4.89
CA PRO A 78 -13.56 -42.85 4.31
C PRO A 78 -14.89 -43.15 4.96
N ASN A 79 -15.92 -43.33 4.13
CA ASN A 79 -17.29 -43.58 4.55
C ASN A 79 -17.34 -44.87 5.40
N GLU A 80 -17.22 -44.78 6.73
CA GLU A 80 -17.20 -45.93 7.65
C GLU A 80 -18.46 -46.78 7.56
N ARG A 81 -19.53 -46.23 6.96
CA ARG A 81 -20.83 -46.87 6.77
C ARG A 81 -20.81 -48.13 5.88
N ARG A 82 -19.71 -48.44 5.17
CA ARG A 82 -19.59 -49.64 4.33
C ARG A 82 -18.54 -50.66 4.78
N ARG A 83 -17.88 -50.48 5.92
CA ARG A 83 -16.79 -51.39 6.36
C ARG A 83 -17.26 -52.65 7.10
N SER A 84 -18.56 -52.85 7.36
CA SER A 84 -19.05 -53.98 8.16
C SER A 84 -19.57 -55.19 7.35
N LYS A 85 -19.26 -55.32 6.05
CA LYS A 85 -19.85 -56.40 5.21
C LYS A 85 -18.87 -57.24 4.38
N ARG A 86 -17.59 -57.28 4.78
CA ARG A 86 -16.64 -58.26 4.27
C ARG A 86 -15.83 -58.78 5.44
N ASP A 87 -16.46 -59.68 6.17
CA ASP A 87 -15.85 -60.70 7.03
C ASP A 87 -17.02 -61.62 7.46
N SER A 88 -17.52 -62.41 6.51
CA SER A 88 -18.41 -63.57 6.71
C SER A 88 -18.20 -64.53 5.55
#